data_AF-A0A817FNL9-F1
#
_entry.id   AF-A0A817FNL9-F1
#
_cell.length_a   1.000
_cell.length_b   1.000
_cell.length_c   1.000
_cell.angle_alpha   90.00
_cell.angle_beta   90.00
_cell.angle_gamma   90.00
#
_symmetry.space_group_name_H-M   'P 1'
#
loop_
_entity.id
_entity.type
_entity.pdbx_description
1 polymer ?
#
loop_
_entity_poly.entity_id
_entity_poly.type
_entity_poly.pdbx_seq_one_letter_code
_entity_poly.pdbx_strand_id
1 'polypeptide(L)'
;FGYMNLPEKREQASTADLARSTLVTVLNNIGSISMMCARTENVDRILFSGSFLRINDLSMRILAYAMDYWSDGQIKAIFLEHEGYFSAVGCLRKFILDANGHENDFTHSSQH
;
A
#
# COMPACT_ATOMS: atom_id res chain seq x y z
N PHE A 1 -20.54 -1.16 8.97
CA PHE A 1 -21.82 -1.11 8.21
C PHE A 1 -22.91 -2.08 8.67
N GLY A 2 -22.64 -3.10 9.49
CA GLY A 2 -23.67 -4.10 9.86
C GLY A 2 -24.98 -3.54 10.46
N TYR A 3 -24.93 -2.39 11.14
CA TYR A 3 -26.10 -1.73 11.73
C TYR A 3 -26.89 -0.82 10.77
N MET A 4 -26.41 -0.57 9.56
CA MET A 4 -27.05 0.36 8.61
C MET A 4 -28.30 -0.21 7.93
N ASN A 5 -28.62 -1.49 8.19
CA ASN A 5 -29.89 -2.12 7.82
C ASN A 5 -31.05 -1.67 8.73
N LEU A 6 -30.77 -1.10 9.90
CA LEU A 6 -31.78 -0.58 10.83
C LEU A 6 -32.04 0.92 10.56
N PRO A 7 -33.29 1.34 10.29
CA PRO A 7 -33.63 2.74 10.03
C PRO A 7 -33.20 3.69 11.16
N GLU A 8 -33.49 3.32 12.41
CA GLU A 8 -33.15 4.13 13.59
C GLU A 8 -31.64 4.38 13.72
N LYS A 9 -30.83 3.35 13.43
CA LYS A 9 -29.36 3.45 13.49
C LYS A 9 -28.79 4.25 12.32
N ARG A 10 -29.49 4.29 11.20
CA ARG A 10 -29.12 5.10 10.04
C ARG A 10 -29.36 6.58 10.31
N GLU A 11 -30.49 6.93 10.93
CA GLU A 11 -30.82 8.31 11.30
C GLU A 11 -29.86 8.88 12.35
N GLN A 12 -29.37 8.03 13.27
CA GLN A 12 -28.40 8.42 14.30
C GLN A 12 -26.96 8.52 13.78
N ALA A 13 -26.65 8.01 12.59
CA ALA A 13 -25.28 7.93 12.09
C ALA A 13 -24.80 9.29 11.59
N SER A 14 -23.69 9.78 12.14
CA SER A 14 -23.05 10.99 11.61
C SER A 14 -22.21 10.67 10.36
N THR A 15 -21.94 11.69 9.54
CA THR A 15 -21.03 11.56 8.40
C THR A 15 -19.63 11.11 8.83
N ALA A 16 -19.16 11.53 10.02
CA ALA A 16 -17.87 11.12 10.56
C ALA A 16 -17.84 9.63 10.92
N ASP A 17 -18.93 9.10 11.49
CA ASP A 17 -19.06 7.67 11.80
C ASP A 17 -19.06 6.82 10.53
N LEU A 18 -19.78 7.28 9.50
CA LEU A 18 -19.81 6.63 8.20
C LEU A 18 -18.43 6.66 7.54
N ALA A 19 -17.73 7.81 7.54
CA ALA A 19 -16.39 7.93 6.99
C ALA A 19 -15.38 7.02 7.71
N ARG A 20 -15.42 6.98 9.05
CA ARG A 20 -14.58 6.07 9.86
C ARG A 20 -14.92 4.60 9.59
N SER A 21 -16.20 4.25 9.51
CA SER A 21 -16.64 2.88 9.18
C SER A 21 -16.15 2.48 7.79
N THR A 22 -16.24 3.35 6.79
CA THR A 22 -15.69 3.11 5.45
C THR A 22 -14.19 2.87 5.53
N LEU A 23 -13.45 3.77 6.18
CA LEU A 23 -12.00 3.69 6.28
C LEU A 23 -11.55 2.36 6.91
N VAL A 24 -12.11 2.03 8.08
CA VAL A 24 -11.80 0.78 8.79
C VAL A 24 -12.18 -0.44 7.96
N THR A 25 -13.31 -0.41 7.25
CA THR A 25 -13.74 -1.53 6.39
C THR A 25 -12.74 -1.78 5.26
N VAL A 26 -12.30 -0.71 4.58
CA VAL A 26 -11.32 -0.79 3.50
C VAL A 26 -9.97 -1.29 4.04
N LEU A 27 -9.48 -0.72 5.15
CA LEU A 27 -8.22 -1.12 5.77
C LEU A 27 -8.21 -2.59 6.21
N ASN A 28 -9.29 -3.05 6.85
CA ASN A 28 -9.41 -4.44 7.28
C ASN A 28 -9.45 -5.41 6.10
N ASN A 29 -10.07 -5.01 4.98
CA ASN A 29 -10.06 -5.82 3.76
C ASN A 29 -8.64 -5.91 3.17
N ILE A 30 -7.96 -4.77 3.02
CA ILE A 30 -6.56 -4.72 2.56
C ILE A 30 -5.68 -5.58 3.46
N GLY A 31 -5.74 -5.38 4.78
CA GLY A 31 -4.97 -6.15 5.76
C GLY A 31 -5.23 -7.65 5.66
N SER A 32 -6.49 -8.07 5.54
CA SER A 32 -6.85 -9.49 5.43
C SER A 32 -6.23 -10.14 4.18
N ILE A 33 -6.30 -9.46 3.03
CA ILE A 33 -5.71 -9.96 1.78
C ILE A 33 -4.19 -10.00 1.89
N SER A 34 -3.57 -8.92 2.38
CA SER A 34 -2.12 -8.84 2.57
C SER A 34 -1.60 -9.96 3.48
N MET A 35 -2.29 -10.23 4.57
CA MET A 35 -1.98 -11.31 5.51
C MET A 35 -2.11 -12.69 4.85
N MET A 36 -3.20 -12.93 4.12
CA MET A 36 -3.36 -14.18 3.36
C MET A 36 -2.20 -14.39 2.38
N CYS A 37 -1.86 -13.38 1.57
CA CYS A 37 -0.74 -13.46 0.64
C CYS A 37 0.59 -13.69 1.37
N ALA A 38 0.83 -13.00 2.48
CA ALA A 38 2.08 -13.15 3.25
C ALA A 38 2.27 -14.57 3.80
N ARG A 39 1.18 -15.21 4.26
CA ARG A 39 1.19 -16.63 4.68
C ARG A 39 1.47 -17.56 3.51
N THR A 40 0.80 -17.34 2.38
CA THR A 40 0.96 -18.19 1.19
C THR A 40 2.39 -18.16 0.66
N GLU A 41 2.99 -16.97 0.62
CA GLU A 41 4.34 -16.75 0.09
C GLU A 41 5.45 -16.89 1.15
N ASN A 42 5.10 -17.22 2.40
CA ASN A 42 6.03 -17.31 3.54
C ASN A 42 6.90 -16.07 3.74
N VAL A 43 6.31 -14.87 3.68
CA VAL A 43 7.00 -13.60 3.94
C VAL A 43 6.63 -13.01 5.29
N ASP A 44 7.63 -12.46 5.98
CA ASP A 44 7.53 -11.86 7.32
C ASP A 44 7.33 -10.33 7.28
N ARG A 45 7.40 -9.73 6.08
CA ARG A 45 7.39 -8.27 5.90
C ARG A 45 6.50 -7.89 4.74
N ILE A 46 5.64 -6.92 4.99
CA ILE A 46 4.74 -6.36 3.98
C ILE A 46 5.02 -4.88 3.85
N LEU A 47 5.43 -4.46 2.66
CA LEU A 47 5.57 -3.05 2.32
C LEU A 47 4.23 -2.52 1.82
N PHE A 48 3.62 -1.61 2.57
CA PHE A 48 2.46 -0.86 2.12
C PHE A 48 2.93 0.45 1.48
N SER A 49 2.47 0.74 0.27
CA SER A 49 2.80 1.94 -0.48
C SER A 49 1.58 2.42 -1.27
N GLY A 50 1.54 3.71 -1.56
CA GLY A 50 0.53 4.34 -2.42
C GLY A 50 -0.11 5.56 -1.77
N SER A 51 -0.74 6.40 -2.59
CA SER A 51 -1.31 7.68 -2.14
C SER A 51 -2.46 7.56 -1.14
N PHE A 52 -3.05 6.38 -0.97
CA PHE A 52 -4.10 6.12 0.02
C PHE A 52 -3.61 6.35 1.47
N LEU A 53 -2.34 6.08 1.72
CA LEU A 53 -1.70 6.22 3.02
C LEU A 53 -1.04 7.59 3.21
N ARG A 54 -1.05 8.44 2.18
CA ARG A 54 -0.47 9.79 2.24
C ARG A 54 -1.14 10.63 3.32
N ILE A 55 -0.36 11.09 4.29
CA ILE A 55 -0.82 11.91 5.43
C ILE A 55 -1.92 11.16 6.23
N ASN A 56 -1.91 9.84 6.21
CA ASN A 56 -2.93 9.00 6.86
C ASN A 56 -2.33 8.06 7.90
N ASP A 57 -1.73 8.65 8.93
CA ASP A 57 -1.11 7.92 10.05
C ASP A 57 -2.09 6.96 10.74
N LEU A 58 -3.39 7.30 10.75
CA LEU A 58 -4.43 6.45 11.31
C LEU A 58 -4.51 5.12 10.55
N SER A 59 -4.55 5.17 9.22
CA SER A 59 -4.55 3.98 8.37
C SER A 59 -3.29 3.14 8.53
N MET A 60 -2.13 3.80 8.56
CA MET A 60 -0.84 3.12 8.75
C MET A 60 -0.80 2.37 10.09
N ARG A 61 -1.25 3.01 11.18
CA ARG A 61 -1.34 2.39 12.51
C ARG A 61 -2.32 1.23 12.55
N ILE A 62 -3.49 1.36 11.92
CA ILE A 62 -4.47 0.28 11.85
C ILE A 62 -3.90 -0.94 11.11
N LEU A 63 -3.24 -0.73 9.97
CA LEU A 63 -2.61 -1.81 9.21
C LEU A 63 -1.46 -2.45 10.01
N ALA A 64 -0.58 -1.65 10.61
CA ALA A 64 0.51 -2.15 11.44
C ALA A 64 0.00 -3.01 12.59
N TYR A 65 -1.02 -2.52 13.31
CA TYR A 65 -1.66 -3.26 14.40
C TYR A 65 -2.31 -4.55 13.90
N ALA A 66 -3.01 -4.51 12.76
CA ALA A 66 -3.66 -5.70 12.22
C ALA A 66 -2.65 -6.78 11.83
N MET A 67 -1.51 -6.40 11.24
CA MET A 67 -0.46 -7.34 10.89
C MET A 67 0.15 -7.99 12.13
N ASP A 68 0.52 -7.18 13.12
CA ASP A 68 1.10 -7.66 14.36
C ASP A 68 0.13 -8.59 15.12
N TYR A 69 -1.11 -8.15 15.31
CA TYR A 69 -2.13 -8.88 16.07
C TYR A 69 -2.56 -10.19 15.40
N TRP A 70 -2.81 -10.20 14.07
CA TRP A 70 -3.26 -11.42 13.39
C TRP A 70 -2.14 -12.41 13.07
N SER A 71 -0.88 -11.98 13.17
CA SER A 71 0.28 -12.83 12.93
C SER A 71 1.01 -13.25 14.19
N ASP A 72 0.54 -12.87 15.39
CA ASP A 72 1.26 -13.06 16.66
C ASP A 72 2.70 -12.50 16.59
N GLY A 73 2.82 -11.30 16.03
CA GLY A 73 4.08 -10.57 15.87
C GLY A 73 5.03 -11.09 14.79
N GLN A 74 4.65 -12.12 14.03
CA GLN A 74 5.50 -12.71 12.99
C GLN A 74 5.62 -11.83 11.74
N ILE A 75 4.60 -11.03 11.44
CA ILE A 75 4.55 -10.20 10.23
C ILE A 75 4.56 -8.72 10.57
N LYS A 76 5.50 -8.00 9.95
CA LYS A 76 5.69 -6.57 10.14
C LYS A 76 5.21 -5.78 8.93
N ALA A 77 4.40 -4.76 9.19
CA ALA A 77 4.07 -3.74 8.20
C ALA A 77 5.20 -2.71 8.10
N ILE A 78 5.63 -2.41 6.88
CA ILE A 78 6.63 -1.39 6.54
C ILE A 78 5.95 -0.31 5.71
N PHE A 79 6.35 0.93 5.95
CA PHE A 79 5.83 2.13 5.30
C PHE A 79 7.00 2.97 4.81
N LEU A 80 6.79 3.75 3.74
CA LEU A 80 7.79 4.65 3.17
C LEU A 80 7.48 6.10 3.57
N GLU A 81 8.49 6.97 3.58
CA GLU A 81 8.22 8.42 3.72
C GLU A 81 7.67 9.03 2.41
N HIS A 82 7.99 8.42 1.27
CA HIS A 82 7.61 8.87 -0.07
C HIS A 82 6.66 7.90 -0.79
N GLU A 83 5.58 7.50 -0.11
CA GLU A 83 4.72 6.37 -0.51
C GLU A 83 4.06 6.47 -1.90
N GLY A 84 3.99 7.67 -2.48
CA GLY A 84 3.34 7.92 -3.79
C GLY A 84 4.28 8.02 -4.99
N TYR A 85 5.60 8.04 -4.79
CA TYR A 85 6.55 8.42 -5.85
C TYR A 85 7.33 7.25 -6.44
N PHE A 86 7.28 6.08 -5.81
CA PHE A 86 8.07 4.93 -6.22
C PHE A 86 7.85 4.56 -7.71
N SER A 87 6.59 4.64 -8.17
CA SER A 87 6.24 4.38 -9.57
C SER A 87 6.88 5.39 -10.53
N ALA A 88 6.86 6.68 -10.19
CA ALA A 88 7.45 7.73 -11.02
C ALA A 88 8.98 7.61 -11.09
N VAL A 89 9.61 7.32 -9.95
CA VAL A 89 11.06 7.08 -9.87
C VAL A 89 11.46 5.85 -10.66
N GLY A 90 10.67 4.77 -10.63
CA GLY A 90 10.89 3.57 -11.43
C GLY A 90 10.87 3.86 -12.93
N CYS A 91 9.88 4.61 -13.41
CA CYS A 91 9.79 5.03 -14.82
C CYS A 91 10.98 5.91 -15.23
N LEU A 92 11.33 6.90 -14.41
CA LEU A 92 12.48 7.77 -14.67
C LEU A 92 13.78 6.97 -14.75
N ARG A 93 14.00 6.02 -13.82
CA ARG A 93 15.18 5.16 -13.83
C ARG A 93 15.25 4.34 -15.12
N LYS A 94 14.13 3.76 -15.57
CA LYS A 94 14.10 3.03 -16.83
C LYS A 94 14.44 3.92 -18.02
N PHE A 95 13.86 5.12 -18.08
CA PHE A 95 14.15 6.09 -19.15
C PHE A 95 15.65 6.45 -19.22
N ILE A 96 16.27 6.71 -18.08
CA ILE A 96 17.71 7.02 -18.02
C ILE A 96 18.57 5.83 -18.45
N LEU A 97 18.23 4.61 -18.01
CA LEU A 97 18.95 3.39 -18.40
C LEU A 97 18.85 3.12 -19.91
N ASP A 98 17.66 3.31 -20.48
CA ASP A 98 17.45 3.14 -21.92
C ASP A 98 18.25 4.21 -22.69
N ALA A 99 18.24 5.48 -22.24
CA ALA A 99 19.02 6.56 -22.84
C ALA A 99 20.55 6.30 -22.80
N ASN A 100 21.08 5.81 -21.68
CA ASN A 100 22.50 5.48 -21.54
C ASN A 100 22.89 4.18 -22.26
N GLY A 101 21.94 3.28 -22.50
CA GLY A 101 22.12 2.09 -23.34
C GLY A 101 22.31 2.44 -24.82
N HIS A 102 21.71 3.55 -25.28
CA HIS A 102 21.87 4.05 -26.65
C HIS A 102 23.20 4.79 -26.90
N GLU A 103 23.95 5.21 -25.87
CA GLU A 103 25.30 5.79 -26.06
C GLU A 103 26.38 4.73 -26.31
N ASN A 104 26.21 3.50 -25.83
CA ASN A 104 27.22 2.44 -25.97
C ASN A 104 27.16 1.67 -27.30
N ASP A 105 26.10 1.84 -28.10
CA ASP A 105 25.96 1.18 -29.41
C ASP A 105 26.58 1.99 -30.58
N PHE A 106 26.90 3.27 -30.36
CA PHE A 106 27.55 4.12 -31.37
C PHE A 106 29.08 4.09 -31.35
N THR A 107 29.70 3.47 -30.35
CA THR A 107 31.18 3.39 -30.26
C THR A 107 31.78 2.15 -30.93
N HIS A 108 30.99 1.20 -31.41
CA HIS A 108 31.48 -0.04 -32.04
C HIS A 108 31.33 -0.13 -33.58
N SER A 109 30.75 0.87 -34.24
CA SER A 109 30.53 0.85 -35.70
C SER A 109 31.52 1.69 -36.52
N SER A 110 32.60 2.21 -35.91
CA SER A 110 33.61 3.05 -36.59
C SER A 110 35.01 2.44 -36.73
N GLN A 111 35.14 1.11 -36.63
CA GLN A 111 36.40 0.41 -36.93
C GLN A 111 36.15 -0.88 -37.72
N HIS A 112 35.78 -0.77 -39.00
CA HIS A 112 36.20 -1.68 -40.07
C HIS A 112 35.91 -1.07 -41.44
#